data_AF-A0A6I4IXP9-F1
#
_entry.id   AF-A0A6I4IXP9-F1
#
_cell.length_a   1.000
_cell.length_b   1.000
_cell.length_c   1.000
_cell.angle_alpha   90.00
_cell.angle_beta   90.00
_cell.angle_gamma   90.00
#
_symmetry.space_group_name_H-M   'P 1'
#
loop_
_entity.id
_entity.type
_entity.pdbx_description
1 polymer ?
#
loop_
_entity_poly.entity_id
_entity_poly.type
_entity_poly.pdbx_seq_one_letter_code
_entity_poly.pdbx_strand_id
1 'polypeptide(L)'
;MYQKQFPTCKIKGSLEPTEFEHMFSKGMIPKKCSECDLMFEGECRRNSEITGEYTRLDYGKCEIEGKTEPVRIEIDSNGYEIFVPAKCEHCDYLKKDKYRGYICTFEKNIWGDFPRSLDWGNWKPNFPIIGLGANLKLTKHLIILIENEKTTEAIKEIKRLNNGIEFKEAIESVSLLKKKIDKYY
;
A
#
# COMPACT_ATOMS: atom_id res chain seq x y z
N MET A 1 4.82 5.29 2.94
CA MET A 1 4.71 4.98 1.49
C MET A 1 3.28 4.58 1.15
N TYR A 2 2.74 5.11 0.04
CA TYR A 2 1.32 5.01 -0.37
C TYR A 2 0.90 3.66 -0.99
N GLN A 3 1.79 2.67 -1.01
CA GLN A 3 1.71 1.52 -1.93
C GLN A 3 0.45 0.66 -1.76
N LYS A 4 -0.10 0.52 -0.56
CA LYS A 4 -1.08 -0.54 -0.24
C LYS A 4 -2.54 -0.26 -0.64
N GLN A 5 -2.82 0.90 -1.24
CA GLN A 5 -4.22 1.31 -1.47
C GLN A 5 -4.54 1.81 -2.88
N PHE A 6 -3.52 1.93 -3.73
CA PHE A 6 -3.66 2.40 -5.10
C PHE A 6 -3.51 1.28 -6.12
N PRO A 7 -4.18 1.40 -7.28
CA PRO A 7 -5.37 2.22 -7.62
C PRO A 7 -6.67 1.74 -6.96
N THR A 8 -7.72 2.56 -6.91
CA THR A 8 -9.07 2.23 -6.41
C THR A 8 -9.64 0.95 -7.03
N CYS A 9 -10.39 0.17 -6.24
CA CYS A 9 -11.07 -1.03 -6.73
C CYS A 9 -12.20 -0.66 -7.71
N LYS A 10 -12.23 -1.32 -8.87
CA LYS A 10 -13.29 -1.13 -9.89
C LYS A 10 -14.42 -2.17 -9.79
N ILE A 11 -14.26 -3.17 -8.91
CA ILE A 11 -15.23 -4.25 -8.76
C ILE A 11 -16.43 -3.72 -7.97
N LYS A 12 -17.59 -3.75 -8.63
CA LYS A 12 -18.89 -3.42 -8.05
C LYS A 12 -19.43 -4.64 -7.30
N GLY A 13 -20.20 -4.39 -6.23
CA GLY A 13 -20.85 -5.43 -5.45
C GLY A 13 -21.21 -4.92 -4.05
N SER A 14 -21.82 -5.79 -3.25
CA SER A 14 -22.26 -5.44 -1.89
C SER A 14 -21.06 -5.19 -0.97
N LEU A 15 -21.16 -4.13 -0.15
CA LEU A 15 -20.23 -3.83 0.94
C LEU A 15 -20.72 -4.40 2.28
N GLU A 16 -21.82 -5.14 2.29
CA GLU A 16 -22.31 -5.78 3.50
C GLU A 16 -21.23 -6.69 4.11
N PRO A 17 -21.05 -6.64 5.44
CA PRO A 17 -20.12 -7.52 6.12
C PRO A 17 -20.51 -8.98 5.91
N THR A 18 -19.54 -9.82 5.56
CA THR A 18 -19.67 -11.27 5.55
C THR A 18 -18.54 -11.89 6.35
N GLU A 19 -18.83 -12.99 7.04
CA GLU A 19 -17.85 -13.68 7.88
C GLU A 19 -16.66 -14.14 7.04
N PHE A 20 -15.47 -13.95 7.59
CA PHE A 20 -14.24 -14.44 7.02
C PHE A 20 -13.28 -14.86 8.13
N GLU A 21 -12.68 -16.02 7.94
CA GLU A 21 -11.71 -16.60 8.85
C GLU A 21 -10.51 -17.09 8.04
N HIS A 22 -9.32 -16.74 8.51
CA HIS A 22 -8.08 -17.20 7.92
C HIS A 22 -7.01 -17.37 9.01
N MET A 23 -6.53 -18.60 9.17
CA MET A 23 -5.61 -18.99 10.24
C MET A 23 -6.14 -18.56 11.63
N PHE A 24 -5.44 -17.66 12.32
CA PHE A 24 -5.79 -17.16 13.65
C PHE A 24 -6.55 -15.83 13.63
N SER A 25 -6.98 -15.36 12.45
CA SER A 25 -7.73 -14.12 12.28
C SER A 25 -9.20 -14.40 11.96
N LYS A 26 -10.09 -13.74 12.69
CA LYS A 26 -11.55 -13.83 12.50
C LYS A 26 -12.17 -12.44 12.45
N GLY A 27 -13.11 -12.25 11.52
CA GLY A 27 -13.84 -10.99 11.44
C GLY A 27 -14.78 -10.99 10.25
N MET A 28 -14.97 -9.80 9.69
CA MET A 28 -15.83 -9.61 8.53
C MET A 28 -15.04 -8.93 7.40
N ILE A 29 -15.37 -9.28 6.16
CA ILE A 29 -14.90 -8.58 4.96
C ILE A 29 -16.11 -8.13 4.13
N PRO A 30 -15.95 -7.19 3.18
CA PRO A 30 -17.03 -6.83 2.27
C PRO A 30 -17.46 -8.03 1.42
N LYS A 31 -18.77 -8.29 1.29
CA LYS A 31 -19.31 -9.42 0.51
C LYS A 31 -18.80 -9.47 -0.94
N LYS A 32 -18.67 -8.32 -1.60
CA LYS A 32 -18.07 -8.27 -2.94
C LYS A 32 -16.64 -8.79 -2.99
N CYS A 33 -15.90 -8.71 -1.88
CA CYS A 33 -14.54 -9.21 -1.78
C CYS A 33 -14.52 -10.71 -1.51
N SER A 34 -15.46 -11.28 -0.74
CA SER A 34 -15.51 -12.74 -0.53
C SER A 34 -15.80 -13.51 -1.80
N GLU A 35 -16.51 -12.89 -2.75
CA GLU A 35 -16.89 -13.48 -4.05
C GLU A 35 -15.90 -13.15 -5.17
N CYS A 36 -14.81 -12.42 -4.86
CA CYS A 36 -13.89 -11.91 -5.87
C CYS A 36 -12.66 -12.81 -6.05
N ASP A 37 -12.32 -13.16 -7.29
CA ASP A 37 -11.12 -13.94 -7.63
C ASP A 37 -9.79 -13.29 -7.20
N LEU A 38 -9.79 -11.98 -6.98
CA LEU A 38 -8.61 -11.25 -6.50
C LEU A 38 -8.46 -11.31 -4.97
N MET A 39 -9.44 -11.84 -4.24
CA MET A 39 -9.33 -12.02 -2.79
C MET A 39 -8.29 -13.09 -2.47
N PHE A 40 -7.45 -12.80 -1.50
CA PHE A 40 -6.46 -13.74 -1.00
C PHE A 40 -6.11 -13.40 0.45
N GLU A 41 -6.34 -14.35 1.37
CA GLU A 41 -5.92 -14.25 2.78
C GLU A 41 -6.39 -12.97 3.52
N GLY A 42 -7.56 -12.43 3.16
CA GLY A 42 -8.09 -11.20 3.74
C GLY A 42 -7.47 -9.91 3.17
N GLU A 43 -6.75 -10.02 2.07
CA GLU A 43 -6.23 -8.91 1.26
C GLU A 43 -6.64 -9.07 -0.22
N CYS A 44 -6.21 -8.15 -1.07
CA CYS A 44 -6.55 -8.09 -2.48
C CYS A 44 -5.30 -8.16 -3.36
N ARG A 45 -5.24 -9.15 -4.24
CA ARG A 45 -4.18 -9.34 -5.24
C ARG A 45 -4.22 -8.31 -6.38
N ARG A 46 -5.13 -7.33 -6.32
CA ARG A 46 -5.21 -6.26 -7.32
C ARG A 46 -3.87 -5.53 -7.39
N ASN A 47 -3.27 -5.53 -8.58
CA ASN A 47 -1.98 -4.91 -8.90
C ASN A 47 -0.75 -5.49 -8.20
N SER A 48 -0.84 -6.69 -7.61
CA SER A 48 0.32 -7.32 -6.97
C SER A 48 1.50 -7.51 -7.92
N GLU A 49 1.26 -7.67 -9.22
CA GLU A 49 2.31 -7.72 -10.25
C GLU A 49 3.09 -6.39 -10.38
N ILE A 50 2.41 -5.26 -10.16
CA ILE A 50 2.98 -3.91 -10.27
C ILE A 50 3.66 -3.53 -8.95
N THR A 51 2.94 -3.65 -7.84
CA THR A 51 3.37 -3.22 -6.51
C THR A 51 4.24 -4.24 -5.80
N GLY A 52 4.25 -5.50 -6.21
CA GLY A 52 4.93 -6.59 -5.52
C GLY A 52 4.30 -6.96 -4.16
N GLU A 53 3.17 -6.37 -3.81
CA GLU A 53 2.47 -6.57 -2.54
C GLU A 53 0.95 -6.67 -2.76
N TYR A 54 0.24 -7.25 -1.80
CA TYR A 54 -1.21 -7.21 -1.79
C TYR A 54 -1.73 -5.85 -1.31
N THR A 55 -2.86 -5.43 -1.89
CA THR A 55 -3.57 -4.23 -1.51
C THR A 55 -4.66 -4.55 -0.49
N ARG A 56 -5.13 -3.55 0.23
CA ARG A 56 -6.26 -3.71 1.15
C ARG A 56 -7.56 -4.03 0.39
N LEU A 57 -8.46 -4.75 1.07
CA LEU A 57 -9.85 -4.90 0.61
C LEU A 57 -10.56 -3.55 0.56
N ASP A 58 -11.58 -3.47 -0.28
CA ASP A 58 -12.36 -2.25 -0.50
C ASP A 58 -13.62 -2.24 0.36
N TYR A 59 -13.52 -1.57 1.51
CA TYR A 59 -14.60 -1.35 2.47
C TYR A 59 -15.44 -0.10 2.14
N GLY A 60 -15.32 0.45 0.93
CA GLY A 60 -16.00 1.66 0.51
C GLY A 60 -15.43 2.94 1.09
N LYS A 61 -16.11 4.06 0.79
CA LYS A 61 -15.73 5.40 1.24
C LYS A 61 -15.81 5.54 2.75
N CYS A 62 -14.97 6.40 3.32
CA CYS A 62 -15.11 6.82 4.70
C CYS A 62 -16.16 7.93 4.77
N GLU A 63 -17.02 7.89 5.80
CA GLU A 63 -18.08 8.88 6.02
C GLU A 63 -17.54 10.17 6.66
N ILE A 64 -16.34 10.12 7.22
CA ILE A 64 -15.65 11.31 7.73
C ILE A 64 -15.23 12.17 6.53
N GLU A 65 -15.81 13.36 6.47
CA GLU A 65 -15.48 14.37 5.48
C GLU A 65 -14.09 14.96 5.74
N GLY A 66 -13.43 15.35 4.65
CA GLY A 66 -12.15 16.03 4.71
C GLY A 66 -11.26 15.72 3.51
N LYS A 67 -10.11 16.38 3.51
CA LYS A 67 -9.09 16.29 2.47
C LYS A 67 -8.45 14.90 2.41
N THR A 68 -8.19 14.41 1.20
CA THR A 68 -7.57 13.09 0.99
C THR A 68 -6.16 13.18 0.43
N GLU A 69 -5.67 14.40 0.22
CA GLU A 69 -4.29 14.67 -0.09
C GLU A 69 -3.39 14.11 1.00
N PRO A 70 -2.21 13.62 0.63
CA PRO A 70 -1.33 12.95 1.56
C PRO A 70 -0.66 13.92 2.53
N VAL A 71 -0.65 13.56 3.81
CA VAL A 71 0.12 14.25 4.84
C VAL A 71 1.08 13.27 5.50
N ARG A 72 2.32 13.71 5.72
CA ARG A 72 3.36 12.90 6.35
C ARG A 72 3.15 12.94 7.86
N ILE A 73 2.97 11.78 8.47
CA ILE A 73 2.72 11.67 9.93
C ILE A 73 3.90 11.10 10.71
N GLU A 74 4.77 10.31 10.07
CA GLU A 74 5.99 9.81 10.70
C GLU A 74 7.07 9.52 9.66
N ILE A 75 8.31 9.45 10.15
CA ILE A 75 9.44 8.87 9.44
C ILE A 75 9.87 7.67 10.29
N ASP A 76 9.87 6.47 9.71
CA ASP A 76 10.28 5.28 10.45
C ASP A 76 11.79 5.29 10.77
N SER A 77 12.24 4.33 11.58
CA SER A 77 13.66 4.20 11.97
C SER A 77 14.62 3.98 10.79
N ASN A 78 14.10 3.68 9.61
CA ASN A 78 14.87 3.46 8.39
C ASN A 78 14.77 4.66 7.41
N GLY A 79 14.14 5.76 7.82
CA GLY A 79 13.97 6.94 6.98
C GLY A 79 12.76 6.90 6.03
N TYR A 80 11.82 5.95 6.22
CA TYR A 80 10.62 5.87 5.40
C TYR A 80 9.58 6.85 5.86
N GLU A 81 9.23 7.77 4.98
CA GLU A 81 8.09 8.65 5.18
C GLU A 81 6.78 7.85 5.07
N ILE A 82 6.00 7.93 6.12
CA ILE A 82 4.67 7.33 6.21
C ILE A 82 3.65 8.44 6.13
N PHE A 83 2.66 8.19 5.29
CA PHE A 83 1.65 9.17 4.93
C PHE A 83 0.27 8.57 5.10
N VAL A 84 -0.69 9.43 5.42
CA VAL A 84 -2.11 9.13 5.51
C VAL A 84 -2.91 10.21 4.76
N PRO A 85 -4.19 9.99 4.44
CA PRO A 85 -5.06 11.06 3.97
C PRO A 85 -5.11 12.19 5.01
N ALA A 86 -5.11 13.46 4.60
CA ALA A 86 -5.14 14.62 5.51
C ALA A 86 -6.27 14.53 6.55
N LYS A 87 -7.47 14.07 6.15
CA LYS A 87 -8.60 13.85 7.06
C LYS A 87 -8.35 12.82 8.16
N CYS A 88 -7.34 11.97 8.00
CA CYS A 88 -6.99 10.93 8.97
C CYS A 88 -5.96 11.39 10.01
N GLU A 89 -5.22 12.48 9.78
CA GLU A 89 -4.10 12.91 10.64
C GLU A 89 -4.47 13.06 12.12
N HIS A 90 -5.67 13.59 12.38
CA HIS A 90 -6.22 13.80 13.72
C HIS A 90 -7.49 12.99 13.97
N CYS A 91 -7.74 11.96 13.16
CA CYS A 91 -8.92 11.12 13.29
C CYS A 91 -8.73 10.08 14.40
N ASP A 92 -9.68 10.01 15.34
CA ASP A 92 -9.63 9.08 16.49
C ASP A 92 -9.56 7.60 16.08
N TYR A 93 -10.06 7.28 14.88
CA TYR A 93 -10.06 5.94 14.30
C TYR A 93 -8.74 5.57 13.59
N LEU A 94 -7.78 6.49 13.45
CA LEU A 94 -6.47 6.16 12.90
C LEU A 94 -5.65 5.43 13.97
N LYS A 95 -5.23 4.19 13.68
CA LYS A 95 -4.35 3.41 14.57
C LYS A 95 -3.22 2.75 13.79
N LYS A 96 -2.07 2.60 14.45
CA LYS A 96 -0.93 1.84 13.95
C LYS A 96 -1.08 0.38 14.36
N ASP A 97 -1.28 -0.49 13.38
CA ASP A 97 -1.29 -1.94 13.52
C ASP A 97 0.12 -2.51 13.29
N LYS A 98 0.47 -3.54 14.06
CA LYS A 98 1.80 -4.17 14.05
C LYS A 98 2.16 -4.77 12.68
N TYR A 99 1.19 -5.34 11.96
CA TYR A 99 1.41 -6.06 10.70
C TYR A 99 0.97 -5.23 9.50
N ARG A 100 -0.07 -4.42 9.69
CA ARG A 100 -0.78 -3.74 8.61
C ARG A 100 -0.36 -2.28 8.43
N GLY A 101 0.46 -1.74 9.33
CA GLY A 101 0.79 -0.32 9.37
C GLY A 101 -0.42 0.50 9.83
N TYR A 102 -0.60 1.70 9.29
CA TYR A 102 -1.77 2.51 9.65
C TYR A 102 -3.07 1.96 9.04
N ILE A 103 -4.07 1.79 9.90
CA ILE A 103 -5.40 1.27 9.59
C ILE A 103 -6.47 2.21 10.12
N CYS A 104 -7.69 2.07 9.58
CA CYS A 104 -8.87 2.71 10.13
C CYS A 104 -9.62 1.71 11.01
N THR A 105 -9.82 2.05 12.29
CA THR A 105 -10.58 1.25 13.26
C THR A 105 -12.04 1.68 13.39
N PHE A 106 -12.54 2.48 12.45
CA PHE A 106 -13.97 2.78 12.36
C PHE A 106 -14.72 1.45 12.20
N GLU A 107 -15.73 1.22 13.03
CA GLU A 107 -16.51 -0.02 13.08
C GLU A 107 -15.67 -1.28 13.33
N LYS A 108 -14.58 -1.19 14.11
CA LYS A 108 -13.75 -2.36 14.46
C LYS A 108 -14.57 -3.53 15.03
N ASN A 109 -15.66 -3.25 15.73
CA ASN A 109 -16.60 -4.26 16.25
C ASN A 109 -17.35 -5.03 15.15
N ILE A 110 -17.48 -4.46 13.95
CA ILE A 110 -18.05 -5.13 12.77
C ILE A 110 -16.96 -5.90 12.04
N TRP A 111 -15.85 -5.23 11.72
CA TRP A 111 -14.83 -5.78 10.83
C TRP A 111 -13.86 -6.78 11.50
N GLY A 112 -13.73 -6.73 12.83
CA GLY A 112 -12.87 -7.64 13.59
C GLY A 112 -11.39 -7.50 13.21
N ASP A 113 -10.75 -8.63 12.90
CA ASP A 113 -9.32 -8.70 12.58
C ASP A 113 -8.95 -8.20 11.17
N PHE A 114 -9.95 -7.84 10.35
CA PHE A 114 -9.79 -7.34 8.99
C PHE A 114 -10.21 -5.87 8.91
N PRO A 115 -9.41 -4.93 9.47
CA PRO A 115 -9.80 -3.53 9.61
C PRO A 115 -9.90 -2.81 8.26
N ARG A 116 -10.67 -1.73 8.24
CA ARG A 116 -10.81 -0.86 7.07
C ARG A 116 -9.47 -0.22 6.69
N SER A 117 -9.31 0.01 5.40
CA SER A 117 -8.20 0.77 4.83
C SER A 117 -8.46 2.29 4.89
N LEU A 118 -7.45 3.12 4.66
CA LEU A 118 -7.56 4.58 4.79
C LEU A 118 -8.17 5.20 3.53
N ASP A 119 -9.32 5.85 3.60
CA ASP A 119 -9.95 6.37 2.39
C ASP A 119 -9.16 7.55 1.75
N TRP A 120 -8.46 7.28 0.64
CA TRP A 120 -7.72 8.27 -0.15
C TRP A 120 -8.58 8.99 -1.22
N GLY A 121 -9.87 8.68 -1.29
CA GLY A 121 -10.78 9.26 -2.28
C GLY A 121 -10.28 9.09 -3.71
N ASN A 122 -10.22 10.20 -4.46
CA ASN A 122 -9.75 10.25 -5.85
C ASN A 122 -8.30 10.74 -5.99
N TRP A 123 -7.59 10.96 -4.88
CA TRP A 123 -6.18 11.36 -4.93
C TRP A 123 -5.38 10.31 -5.72
N LYS A 124 -4.37 10.72 -6.48
CA LYS A 124 -3.46 9.81 -7.18
C LYS A 124 -2.03 10.33 -7.03
N PRO A 125 -1.04 9.43 -6.88
CA PRO A 125 0.36 9.82 -6.90
C PRO A 125 0.72 10.44 -8.25
N ASN A 126 1.63 11.41 -8.24
CA ASN A 126 2.21 11.99 -9.46
C ASN A 126 3.46 11.24 -9.95
N PHE A 127 3.66 10.02 -9.46
CA PHE A 127 4.78 9.14 -9.81
C PHE A 127 4.31 7.68 -9.79
N PRO A 128 4.99 6.77 -10.50
CA PRO A 128 4.68 5.34 -10.49
C PRO A 128 4.70 4.74 -9.08
N ILE A 129 3.63 4.04 -8.69
CA ILE A 129 3.64 3.17 -7.52
C ILE A 129 3.98 1.76 -8.00
N ILE A 130 5.25 1.39 -7.81
CA ILE A 130 5.78 0.07 -8.17
C ILE A 130 6.53 -0.54 -6.98
N GLY A 131 6.68 -1.86 -7.00
CA GLY A 131 7.51 -2.59 -6.04
C GLY A 131 8.17 -3.82 -6.64
N LEU A 132 9.17 -4.35 -5.92
CA LEU A 132 9.93 -5.55 -6.30
C LEU A 132 9.63 -6.75 -5.38
N GLY A 133 8.53 -6.69 -4.61
CA GLY A 133 8.20 -7.67 -3.57
C GLY A 133 8.36 -7.09 -2.17
N ALA A 134 7.80 -7.79 -1.18
CA ALA A 134 7.72 -7.35 0.22
C ALA A 134 9.09 -7.08 0.91
N ASN A 135 10.19 -7.53 0.31
CA ASN A 135 11.52 -7.48 0.94
C ASN A 135 12.36 -6.30 0.49
N LEU A 136 12.02 -5.65 -0.64
CA LEU A 136 12.77 -4.51 -1.13
C LEU A 136 12.06 -3.20 -0.86
N LYS A 137 12.83 -2.34 -0.24
CA LYS A 137 12.43 -1.12 0.41
C LYS A 137 12.68 0.01 -0.60
N LEU A 138 11.62 0.66 -1.07
CA LEU A 138 11.67 1.65 -2.16
C LEU A 138 11.13 3.01 -1.70
N THR A 139 11.68 4.10 -2.25
CA THR A 139 11.24 5.47 -1.92
C THR A 139 10.85 6.23 -3.18
N LYS A 140 10.06 7.30 -3.03
CA LYS A 140 9.78 8.24 -4.12
C LYS A 140 11.07 8.77 -4.75
N HIS A 141 12.08 9.06 -3.93
CA HIS A 141 13.37 9.54 -4.41
C HIS A 141 14.03 8.55 -5.37
N LEU A 142 14.02 7.25 -5.03
CA LEU A 142 14.52 6.20 -5.92
C LEU A 142 13.79 6.17 -7.27
N ILE A 143 12.46 6.28 -7.27
CA ILE A 143 11.68 6.32 -8.52
C ILE A 143 12.10 7.53 -9.38
N ILE A 144 12.23 8.70 -8.78
CA ILE A 144 12.68 9.92 -9.46
C ILE A 144 14.10 9.76 -10.04
N LEU A 145 15.01 9.09 -9.34
CA LEU A 145 16.36 8.83 -9.85
C LEU A 145 16.31 7.95 -11.10
N ILE A 146 15.44 6.93 -11.11
CA ILE A 146 15.28 6.02 -12.25
C ILE A 146 14.66 6.75 -13.45
N GLU A 147 13.60 7.53 -13.23
CA GLU A 147 12.94 8.33 -14.29
C GLU A 147 13.88 9.37 -14.92
N ASN A 148 14.80 9.93 -14.13
CA ASN A 148 15.81 10.89 -14.61
C ASN A 148 17.11 10.22 -15.10
N GLU A 149 17.10 8.91 -15.32
CA GLU A 149 18.24 8.11 -15.80
C GLU A 149 19.51 8.19 -14.93
N LYS A 150 19.37 8.55 -13.65
CA LYS A 150 20.46 8.61 -12.65
C LYS A 150 20.76 7.24 -12.07
N THR A 151 21.20 6.32 -12.94
CA THR A 151 21.33 4.89 -12.62
C THR A 151 22.31 4.61 -11.48
N THR A 152 23.46 5.30 -11.45
CA THR A 152 24.47 5.08 -10.41
C THR A 152 23.96 5.52 -9.03
N GLU A 153 23.26 6.64 -8.98
CA GLU A 153 22.61 7.17 -7.79
C GLU A 153 21.48 6.25 -7.32
N ALA A 154 20.68 5.71 -8.25
CA ALA A 154 19.62 4.75 -7.94
C ALA A 154 20.18 3.46 -7.31
N ILE A 155 21.31 2.93 -7.82
CA ILE A 155 21.97 1.74 -7.24
C ILE A 155 22.46 2.03 -5.81
N LYS A 156 23.08 3.21 -5.60
CA LYS A 156 23.54 3.63 -4.27
C LYS A 156 22.37 3.78 -3.30
N GLU A 157 21.27 4.35 -3.76
CA GLU A 157 20.05 4.52 -2.97
C GLU A 157 19.42 3.18 -2.59
N ILE A 158 19.32 2.22 -3.52
CA ILE A 158 18.84 0.86 -3.20
C ILE A 158 19.70 0.20 -2.12
N LYS A 159 21.04 0.24 -2.24
CA LYS A 159 21.93 -0.31 -1.20
C LYS A 159 21.78 0.41 0.14
N ARG A 160 21.59 1.73 0.13
CA ARG A 160 21.40 2.53 1.35
C ARG A 160 20.11 2.14 2.07
N LEU A 161 19.03 1.94 1.32
CA LEU A 161 17.70 1.61 1.85
C LEU A 161 17.59 0.15 2.33
N ASN A 162 18.34 -0.75 1.71
CA ASN A 162 18.26 -2.19 1.91
C ASN A 162 19.60 -2.73 2.41
N ASN A 163 19.88 -2.53 3.70
CA ASN A 163 21.13 -3.01 4.28
C ASN A 163 21.26 -4.53 4.13
N GLY A 164 22.41 -5.01 3.66
CA GLY A 164 22.69 -6.43 3.46
C GLY A 164 22.51 -6.95 2.03
N ILE A 165 22.01 -6.16 1.09
CA ILE A 165 21.96 -6.58 -0.32
C ILE A 165 23.32 -6.43 -1.01
N GLU A 166 23.63 -7.37 -1.87
CA GLU A 166 24.83 -7.37 -2.70
C GLU A 166 24.77 -6.29 -3.78
N PHE A 167 25.95 -5.85 -4.26
CA PHE A 167 26.01 -4.85 -5.32
C PHE A 167 25.33 -5.32 -6.62
N LYS A 168 25.47 -6.62 -6.92
CA LYS A 168 24.81 -7.25 -8.08
C LYS A 168 23.28 -7.21 -7.96
N GLU A 169 22.74 -7.53 -6.78
CA GLU A 169 21.30 -7.49 -6.52
C GLU A 169 20.74 -6.07 -6.64
N ALA A 170 21.51 -5.06 -6.22
CA ALA A 170 21.13 -3.66 -6.40
C ALA A 170 21.03 -3.26 -7.88
N ILE A 171 21.97 -3.69 -8.72
CA ILE A 171 21.91 -3.47 -10.18
C ILE A 171 20.68 -4.14 -10.78
N GLU A 172 20.46 -5.41 -10.46
CA GLU A 172 19.31 -6.17 -10.96
C GLU A 172 17.99 -5.54 -10.54
N SER A 173 17.91 -5.04 -9.31
CA SER A 173 16.75 -4.33 -8.78
C SER A 173 16.45 -3.05 -9.55
N VAL A 174 17.46 -2.20 -9.81
CA VAL A 174 17.28 -0.99 -10.63
C VAL A 174 16.81 -1.36 -12.04
N SER A 175 17.41 -2.38 -12.66
CA SER A 175 17.01 -2.85 -14.00
C SER A 175 15.56 -3.33 -14.03
N LEU A 176 15.14 -4.10 -13.03
CA LEU A 176 13.78 -4.60 -12.92
C LEU A 176 12.76 -3.48 -12.66
N LEU A 177 13.12 -2.48 -11.83
CA LEU A 177 12.29 -1.30 -11.62
C LEU A 177 12.11 -0.51 -12.92
N LYS A 178 13.19 -0.27 -13.67
CA LYS A 178 13.10 0.44 -14.97
C LYS A 178 12.16 -0.28 -15.92
N LYS A 179 12.32 -1.61 -16.08
CA LYS A 179 11.39 -2.44 -16.87
C LYS A 179 9.93 -2.37 -16.41
N LYS A 180 9.68 -2.30 -15.10
CA LYS A 180 8.32 -2.16 -14.57
C LYS A 180 7.74 -0.78 -14.82
N ILE A 181 8.53 0.29 -14.70
CA ILE A 181 8.11 1.65 -15.06
C ILE A 181 7.70 1.65 -16.53
N ASP A 182 8.61 1.29 -17.44
CA ASP A 182 8.39 1.31 -18.89
C ASP A 182 7.18 0.46 -19.33
N LYS A 183 6.86 -0.61 -18.60
CA LYS A 183 5.73 -1.49 -18.91
C LYS A 183 4.37 -0.90 -18.49
N TYR A 184 4.33 -0.18 -17.37
CA TYR A 184 3.08 0.20 -16.71
C TYR A 184 2.80 1.72 -16.69
N TYR A 185 3.78 2.55 -17.03
CA TYR A 185 3.72 4.02 -16.97
C TYR A 185 4.47 4.64 -18.15
#